data_AF-A0A9Y4NTG0-F1
#
_entry.id   AF-A0A9Y4NTG0-F1
#
_cell.length_a   1.000
_cell.length_b   1.000
_cell.length_c   1.000
_cell.angle_alpha   90.00
_cell.angle_beta   90.00
_cell.angle_gamma   90.00
#
_symmetry.space_group_name_H-M   'P 1'
#
loop_
_entity.id
_entity.type
_entity.pdbx_description
1 polymer ?
#
loop_
_entity_poly.entity_id
_entity_poly.type
_entity_poly.pdbx_seq_one_letter_code
_entity_poly.pdbx_strand_id
1 'polypeptide(L)'
;MAFLWFVSCLAFVSAAYGCGTPAIPPEVTGYARIVNGEEAVPHSWPWQVSLQQSNGFHFCGGSLINENWVVTAAHCNVRTYHRVIAGEHNKGYGSNEDVQVLKPAQVSHSPQSI
;
A
#
# COMPACT_ATOMS: atom_id res chain seq x y z
N MET A 1 3.80 -33.01 24.03
CA MET A 1 2.64 -32.09 24.08
C MET A 1 3.06 -30.62 24.06
N ALA A 2 4.07 -30.18 24.81
CA ALA A 2 4.59 -28.80 24.75
C ALA A 2 5.16 -28.36 23.39
N PHE A 3 5.79 -29.28 22.64
CA PHE A 3 6.38 -28.98 21.33
C PHE A 3 5.34 -28.52 20.28
N LEU A 4 4.14 -29.12 20.30
CA LEU A 4 3.04 -28.71 19.41
C LEU A 4 2.48 -27.33 19.77
N TRP A 5 2.49 -26.99 21.06
CA TRP A 5 2.15 -25.64 21.53
C TRP A 5 3.18 -24.60 21.11
N PHE A 6 4.47 -24.91 21.21
CA PHE A 6 5.53 -24.02 20.72
C PHE A 6 5.45 -23.79 19.21
N VAL A 7 5.26 -24.86 18.41
CA VAL A 7 5.10 -24.73 16.96
C VAL A 7 3.83 -23.96 16.59
N SER A 8 2.72 -24.19 17.30
CA SER A 8 1.49 -23.42 17.09
C SER A 8 1.70 -21.94 17.44
N CYS A 9 2.30 -21.61 18.59
CA CYS A 9 2.62 -20.24 18.96
C CYS A 9 3.53 -19.55 17.93
N LEU A 10 4.58 -20.24 17.46
CA LEU A 10 5.49 -19.69 16.45
C LEU A 10 4.78 -19.41 15.11
N ALA A 11 3.88 -20.29 14.69
CA ALA A 11 3.08 -20.08 13.47
C ALA A 11 2.10 -18.90 13.61
N PHE A 12 1.49 -18.73 14.79
CA PHE A 12 0.62 -17.57 15.07
C PHE A 12 1.39 -16.25 15.06
N VAL A 13 2.62 -16.22 15.58
CA VAL A 13 3.48 -15.03 15.56
C VAL A 13 3.84 -14.65 14.11
N SER A 14 4.24 -15.58 13.26
CA SER A 14 4.58 -15.25 11.87
C SER A 14 3.41 -14.68 11.06
N ALA A 15 2.19 -15.12 11.33
CA ALA A 15 1.00 -14.61 10.65
C ALA A 15 0.62 -13.19 11.12
N ALA A 16 0.86 -12.86 12.39
CA ALA A 16 0.56 -11.54 12.95
C ALA A 16 1.59 -10.46 12.61
N TYR A 17 2.85 -10.84 12.34
CA TYR A 17 3.95 -9.91 12.08
C TYR A 17 4.52 -10.01 10.65
N GLY A 18 3.90 -10.77 9.75
CA GLY A 18 4.31 -10.90 8.35
C GLY A 18 3.85 -9.72 7.48
N CYS A 19 4.58 -9.44 6.40
CA CYS A 19 4.18 -8.48 5.37
C CYS A 19 3.88 -9.20 4.05
N GLY A 20 3.21 -8.53 3.10
CA GLY A 20 2.94 -9.09 1.76
C GLY A 20 1.84 -10.15 1.68
N THR A 21 1.10 -10.39 2.76
CA THR A 21 -0.07 -11.28 2.78
C THR A 21 -1.33 -10.44 3.05
N PRO A 22 -2.19 -10.20 2.04
CA PRO A 22 -3.35 -9.33 2.22
C PRO A 22 -4.47 -10.04 2.98
N ALA A 23 -5.23 -9.29 3.78
CA ALA A 23 -6.40 -9.80 4.49
C ALA A 23 -7.53 -10.23 3.53
N ILE A 24 -7.62 -9.55 2.37
CA ILE A 24 -8.52 -9.89 1.27
C ILE A 24 -7.65 -10.45 0.14
N PRO A 25 -7.81 -11.72 -0.26
CA PRO A 25 -6.99 -12.30 -1.32
C PRO A 25 -7.28 -11.62 -2.67
N PRO A 26 -6.25 -11.34 -3.48
CA PRO A 26 -6.44 -10.80 -4.82
C PRO A 26 -6.99 -11.88 -5.76
N GLU A 27 -7.88 -11.47 -6.66
CA GLU A 27 -8.26 -12.27 -7.82
C GLU A 27 -7.38 -11.86 -9.00
N VAL A 28 -6.60 -12.81 -9.51
CA VAL A 28 -5.70 -12.59 -10.65
C VAL A 28 -6.02 -13.64 -11.71
N THR A 29 -6.83 -13.26 -12.69
CA THR A 29 -7.28 -14.12 -13.79
C THR A 29 -6.29 -14.08 -14.96
N GLY A 30 -6.62 -14.78 -16.06
CA GLY A 30 -5.84 -14.72 -17.30
C GLY A 30 -5.79 -13.32 -17.94
N TYR A 31 -6.77 -12.44 -17.64
CA TYR A 31 -6.82 -11.07 -18.18
C TYR A 31 -5.77 -10.15 -17.57
N ALA A 32 -5.25 -10.43 -16.37
CA ALA A 32 -4.15 -9.67 -15.75
C ALA A 32 -2.87 -9.63 -16.60
N ARG A 33 -2.70 -10.54 -17.57
CA ARG A 33 -1.55 -10.58 -18.50
C ARG A 33 -1.80 -9.83 -19.81
N ILE A 34 -2.97 -9.22 -19.99
CA ILE A 34 -3.42 -8.55 -21.21
C ILE A 34 -3.42 -7.02 -20.97
N VAL A 35 -3.35 -6.24 -22.04
CA VAL A 35 -3.40 -4.77 -22.03
C VAL A 35 -4.61 -4.27 -21.22
N ASN A 36 -4.39 -3.27 -20.37
CA ASN A 36 -5.34 -2.70 -19.38
C ASN A 36 -5.69 -3.60 -18.19
N GLY A 37 -5.22 -4.85 -18.16
CA GLY A 37 -5.41 -5.76 -17.02
C GLY A 37 -6.88 -5.98 -16.67
N GLU A 38 -7.13 -6.14 -15.37
CA GLU A 38 -8.47 -6.26 -14.78
C GLU A 38 -8.56 -5.41 -13.51
N GLU A 39 -9.78 -5.07 -13.10
CA GLU A 39 -10.02 -4.34 -11.86
C GLU A 39 -9.59 -5.20 -10.67
N ALA A 40 -8.91 -4.60 -9.68
CA ALA A 40 -8.50 -5.33 -8.50
C ALA A 40 -9.69 -5.59 -7.58
N VAL A 41 -9.69 -6.69 -6.83
CA VAL A 41 -10.63 -6.84 -5.71
C VAL A 41 -10.37 -5.70 -4.73
N PRO A 42 -11.41 -4.94 -4.29
CA PRO A 42 -11.23 -3.83 -3.37
C PRO A 42 -10.39 -4.22 -2.16
N HIS A 43 -9.37 -3.41 -1.86
CA HIS A 43 -8.44 -3.58 -0.74
C HIS A 43 -7.57 -4.87 -0.76
N SER A 44 -7.56 -5.64 -1.86
CA SER A 44 -6.70 -6.84 -1.99
C SER A 44 -5.21 -6.53 -2.14
N TRP A 45 -4.86 -5.26 -2.39
CA TRP A 45 -3.49 -4.75 -2.42
C TRP A 45 -3.29 -3.68 -1.32
N PRO A 46 -3.30 -4.07 -0.02
CA PRO A 46 -3.43 -3.13 1.09
C PRO A 46 -2.21 -2.21 1.28
N TRP A 47 -1.07 -2.57 0.69
CA TRP A 47 0.12 -1.71 0.69
C TRP A 47 0.09 -0.63 -0.41
N GLN A 48 -0.81 -0.71 -1.38
CA GLN A 48 -0.92 0.31 -2.43
C GLN A 48 -1.33 1.65 -1.80
N VAL A 49 -0.58 2.70 -2.13
CA VAL A 49 -0.95 4.08 -1.75
C VAL A 49 -1.09 4.98 -2.96
N SER A 50 -1.91 6.00 -2.77
CA SER A 50 -2.18 7.08 -3.72
C SER A 50 -1.52 8.35 -3.19
N LEU A 51 -0.54 8.86 -3.93
CA LEU A 51 0.15 10.12 -3.59
C LEU A 51 -0.60 11.26 -4.26
N GLN A 52 -1.08 12.19 -3.43
CA GLN A 52 -1.93 13.28 -3.87
C GLN A 52 -1.31 14.64 -3.53
N GLN A 53 -1.59 15.63 -4.39
CA GLN A 53 -1.32 17.03 -4.08
C GLN A 53 -2.21 17.50 -2.90
N SER A 54 -1.93 18.68 -2.37
CA SER A 54 -2.72 19.27 -1.27
C SER A 54 -4.20 19.45 -1.62
N ASN A 55 -4.52 19.63 -2.91
CA ASN A 55 -5.88 19.73 -3.44
C ASN A 55 -6.56 18.37 -3.70
N GLY A 56 -5.90 17.24 -3.39
CA GLY A 56 -6.44 15.89 -3.61
C GLY A 56 -6.18 15.30 -5.00
N PHE A 57 -5.44 15.98 -5.87
CA PHE A 57 -5.09 15.43 -7.18
C PHE A 57 -4.05 14.31 -7.06
N HIS A 58 -4.42 13.09 -7.45
CA HIS A 58 -3.50 11.95 -7.56
C HIS A 58 -2.46 12.18 -8.65
N PHE A 59 -1.17 12.04 -8.32
CA PHE A 59 -0.07 12.22 -9.26
C PHE A 59 0.92 11.05 -9.31
N CYS A 60 0.97 10.20 -8.28
CA CYS A 60 1.86 9.04 -8.23
C CYS A 60 1.32 7.92 -7.34
N GLY A 61 1.92 6.74 -7.45
CA GLY A 61 1.72 5.62 -6.54
C GLY A 61 2.88 5.43 -5.56
N GLY A 62 2.70 4.55 -4.60
CA GLY A 62 3.75 4.05 -3.72
C GLY A 62 3.30 2.77 -3.03
N SER A 63 4.18 2.21 -2.20
CA SER A 63 3.89 1.02 -1.39
C SER A 63 4.23 1.27 0.07
N LEU A 64 3.31 0.95 0.98
CA LEU A 64 3.62 0.82 2.40
C LEU A 64 4.56 -0.36 2.58
N ILE A 65 5.71 -0.10 3.21
CA ILE A 65 6.68 -1.15 3.59
C ILE A 65 6.59 -1.49 5.08
N ASN A 66 5.95 -0.61 5.86
CA ASN A 66 5.46 -0.81 7.23
C ASN A 66 4.47 0.32 7.56
N GLU A 67 4.02 0.42 8.81
CA GLU A 67 3.02 1.40 9.27
C GLU A 67 3.49 2.88 9.23
N ASN A 68 4.80 3.13 9.09
CA ASN A 68 5.38 4.47 9.14
C ASN A 68 6.10 4.89 7.85
N TRP A 69 6.30 3.97 6.90
CA TRP A 69 7.16 4.18 5.74
C TRP A 69 6.46 3.79 4.43
N VAL A 70 6.54 4.69 3.46
CA VAL A 70 6.13 4.48 2.08
C VAL A 70 7.36 4.54 1.18
N VAL A 71 7.52 3.55 0.31
CA VAL A 71 8.46 3.60 -0.81
C VAL A 71 7.75 4.10 -2.06
N THR A 72 8.42 4.95 -2.83
CA THR A 72 7.93 5.47 -4.12
C THR A 72 9.13 5.79 -5.02
N ALA A 73 8.86 6.14 -6.28
CA ALA A 73 9.90 6.50 -7.24
C ALA A 73 10.42 7.92 -6.98
N ALA A 74 11.73 8.14 -7.15
CA ALA A 74 12.35 9.46 -6.97
C ALA A 74 11.73 10.53 -7.90
N HIS A 75 11.38 10.16 -9.13
CA HIS A 75 10.78 11.09 -10.10
C HIS A 75 9.38 11.58 -9.70
N CYS A 76 8.73 10.94 -8.73
CA CYS A 76 7.48 11.45 -8.15
C CYS A 76 7.70 12.76 -7.38
N ASN A 77 8.94 13.09 -7.01
CA ASN A 77 9.32 14.37 -6.41
C ASN A 77 8.41 14.74 -5.22
N VAL A 78 8.21 13.77 -4.32
CA VAL A 78 7.30 13.92 -3.19
C VAL A 78 7.86 14.95 -2.21
N ARG A 79 6.97 15.74 -1.61
CA ARG A 79 7.29 16.73 -0.58
C ARG A 79 6.39 16.53 0.64
N THR A 80 6.78 17.11 1.77
CA THR A 80 6.06 16.96 3.06
C THR A 80 4.65 17.55 3.07
N TYR A 81 4.33 18.45 2.13
CA TYR A 81 2.98 18.99 1.98
C TYR A 81 2.06 18.12 1.10
N HIS A 82 2.59 17.10 0.44
CA HIS A 82 1.76 16.11 -0.26
C HIS A 82 1.00 15.23 0.74
N ARG A 83 0.00 14.52 0.23
CA ARG A 83 -0.84 13.60 0.99
C ARG A 83 -0.55 12.19 0.55
N VAL A 84 -0.53 11.27 1.51
CA VAL A 84 -0.50 9.82 1.27
C VAL A 84 -1.88 9.31 1.62
N ILE A 85 -2.57 8.72 0.64
CA ILE A 85 -3.87 8.09 0.84
C ILE A 85 -3.66 6.57 0.84
N ALA A 86 -4.05 5.92 1.94
CA ALA A 86 -3.99 4.47 2.09
C ALA A 86 -5.41 3.89 2.19
N GLY A 87 -5.59 2.69 1.62
CA GLY A 87 -6.89 1.99 1.60
C GLY A 87 -7.83 2.41 0.47
N GLU A 88 -7.44 3.37 -0.38
CA GLU A 88 -8.22 3.84 -1.53
C GLU A 88 -8.26 2.77 -2.63
N HIS A 89 -9.46 2.49 -3.17
CA HIS A 89 -9.65 1.64 -4.34
C HIS A 89 -10.19 2.47 -5.51
N ASN A 90 -11.17 3.34 -5.27
CA ASN A 90 -11.75 4.20 -6.30
C ASN A 90 -11.31 5.66 -6.15
N LYS A 91 -10.51 6.14 -7.13
CA LYS A 91 -10.04 7.54 -7.23
C LYS A 91 -11.11 8.55 -7.68
N GLY A 92 -12.33 8.10 -7.95
CA GLY A 92 -13.43 8.94 -8.43
C GLY A 92 -13.83 10.01 -7.41
N TYR A 93 -14.17 11.20 -7.89
CA TYR A 93 -14.66 12.28 -7.03
C TYR A 93 -15.96 11.86 -6.33
N GLY A 94 -15.98 11.94 -5.00
CA GLY A 94 -17.15 11.55 -4.19
C GLY A 94 -17.24 10.07 -3.84
N SER A 95 -16.16 9.29 -3.99
CA SER A 95 -16.08 7.96 -3.39
C SER A 95 -16.14 8.09 -1.86
N ASN A 96 -17.08 7.37 -1.24
CA ASN A 96 -17.22 7.29 0.22
C ASN A 96 -16.51 6.02 0.70
N GLU A 97 -15.18 6.03 0.62
CA GLU A 97 -14.33 4.95 1.12
C GLU A 97 -13.69 5.36 2.44
N ASP A 98 -13.56 4.41 3.37
CA ASP A 98 -12.85 4.62 4.64
C ASP A 98 -11.33 4.62 4.38
N VAL A 99 -10.83 5.75 3.90
CA VAL A 99 -9.41 5.96 3.58
C VAL A 99 -8.66 6.65 4.71
N GLN A 100 -7.37 6.31 4.84
CA GLN A 100 -6.47 7.03 5.73
C GLN A 100 -5.75 8.12 4.96
N VAL A 101 -5.84 9.36 5.47
CA VAL A 101 -5.14 10.53 4.90
C VAL A 101 -3.96 10.88 5.80
N LEU A 102 -2.76 10.60 5.33
CA LEU A 102 -1.50 10.81 6.06
C LEU A 102 -0.67 11.92 5.40
N LYS A 103 0.23 12.53 6.18
CA LYS A 103 1.21 13.51 5.69
C LYS A 103 2.63 13.02 5.97
N PRO A 104 3.55 13.06 5.00
CA PRO A 104 4.94 12.71 5.25
C PRO A 104 5.59 13.68 6.24
N ALA A 105 6.15 13.16 7.32
CA ALA A 105 6.96 13.97 8.24
C ALA A 105 8.31 14.36 7.61
N GLN A 106 8.87 13.47 6.79
CA GLN A 106 10.13 13.66 6.07
C GLN A 106 10.07 12.93 4.72
N VAL A 107 10.86 13.41 3.75
CA VAL A 107 11.11 12.70 2.49
C VAL A 107 12.61 12.46 2.34
N SER A 108 13.01 11.20 2.17
CA SER A 108 14.39 10.81 1.95
C SER A 108 14.57 10.32 0.51
N HIS A 109 15.59 10.82 -0.18
CA HIS A 109 15.95 10.38 -1.53
C HIS A 109 17.12 9.41 -1.48
N SER A 110 17.14 8.44 -2.39
CA SER A 110 18.32 7.58 -2.55
C SER A 110 19.50 8.43 -3.05
N PRO A 111 20.72 8.26 -2.52
CA PRO A 111 21.90 9.00 -2.95
C PRO A 111 22.23 8.84 -4.45
N GLN A 112 21.75 7.76 -5.07
CA GLN A 112 22.01 7.45 -6.49
C GLN A 112 21.01 8.11 -7.46
N SER A 113 20.09 8.93 -6.95
CA SER A 113 18.99 9.53 -7.74
C SER A 113 19.14 11.05 -7.97
N ILE A 114 20.31 11.61 -7.66
CA ILE A 114 20.67 13.02 -7.87
C ILE A 114 21.57 13.14 -9.10
#